data_AF-B8IMA5-F1
#
_entry.id   AF-B8IMA5-F1
#
_cell.length_a   1.000
_cell.length_b   1.000
_cell.length_c   1.000
_cell.angle_alpha   90.00
_cell.angle_beta   90.00
_cell.angle_gamma   90.00
#
_symmetry.space_group_name_H-M   'P 1'
#
loop_
_entity.id
_entity.type
_entity.pdbx_description
1 polymer ?
#
loop_
_entity_poly.entity_id
_entity_poly.type
_entity_poly.pdbx_seq_one_letter_code
_entity_poly.pdbx_strand_id
1 'polypeptide(L)'
;MSRSCPSRDAGLFPSEAEIARRLSQTPQEWAAKAKVLERDGLPRVDPLMGGRFWPAVRAYFLARYGLAGAEALAPDGPENLDAL
;
A
#
# COMPACT_ATOMS: atom_id res chain seq x y z
N MET A 1 27.81 -8.40 15.95
CA MET A 1 26.60 -7.60 15.70
C MET A 1 26.41 -7.46 14.19
N SER A 2 25.87 -8.49 13.53
CA SER A 2 25.62 -8.44 12.08
C SER A 2 24.31 -7.73 11.83
N ARG A 3 24.38 -6.50 11.28
CA ARG A 3 23.22 -5.77 10.78
C ARG A 3 22.70 -6.50 9.54
N SER A 4 21.67 -7.34 9.70
CA SER A 4 20.95 -7.90 8.55
C SER A 4 20.27 -6.74 7.82
N CYS A 5 20.75 -6.43 6.61
CA CYS A 5 20.12 -5.52 5.67
C CYS A 5 18.78 -6.11 5.21
N PRO A 6 17.61 -5.57 5.60
CA PRO A 6 16.34 -6.14 5.19
C PRO A 6 15.84 -5.43 3.93
N SER A 7 16.52 -5.56 2.80
CA SER A 7 16.09 -4.75 1.63
C SER A 7 16.35 -5.33 0.24
N ARG A 8 16.83 -6.56 0.08
CA ARG A 8 17.09 -7.06 -1.29
C ARG A 8 16.13 -8.08 -1.85
N ASP A 9 15.43 -8.87 -1.05
CA ASP A 9 14.42 -9.78 -1.60
C ASP A 9 13.44 -10.22 -0.51
N ALA A 10 12.26 -9.59 -0.44
CA ALA A 10 11.19 -10.09 0.44
C ALA A 10 10.07 -10.76 -0.38
N GLY A 11 10.35 -11.12 -1.63
CA GLY A 11 9.32 -11.53 -2.58
C GLY A 11 8.32 -10.41 -2.89
N LEU A 12 7.41 -10.70 -3.81
CA LEU A 12 6.34 -9.79 -4.21
C LEU A 12 5.19 -9.73 -3.18
N PHE A 13 5.15 -10.71 -2.27
CA PHE A 13 4.12 -10.89 -1.24
C PHE A 13 4.74 -10.93 0.16
N PRO A 14 5.26 -9.80 0.68
CA PRO A 14 5.75 -9.75 2.05
C PRO A 14 4.59 -9.88 3.06
N SER A 15 4.88 -10.43 4.24
CA SER A 15 3.94 -10.46 5.37
C SER A 15 3.56 -9.05 5.82
N GLU A 16 2.39 -8.89 6.46
CA GLU A 16 1.94 -7.59 6.98
C GLU A 16 2.93 -6.94 7.96
N ALA A 17 3.62 -7.74 8.77
CA ALA A 17 4.67 -7.23 9.67
C ALA A 17 5.86 -6.62 8.91
N GLU A 18 6.20 -7.17 7.75
CA GLU A 18 7.28 -6.64 6.90
C GLU A 18 6.84 -5.37 6.17
N ILE A 19 5.59 -5.32 5.71
CA ILE A 19 4.99 -4.10 5.15
C ILE A 19 5.00 -2.98 6.19
N ALA A 20 4.57 -3.29 7.43
CA ALA A 20 4.60 -2.35 8.54
C ALA A 20 6.02 -1.83 8.78
N ARG A 21 7.01 -2.74 8.84
CA ARG A 21 8.42 -2.38 9.04
C ARG A 21 8.94 -1.44 7.94
N ARG A 22 8.58 -1.68 6.67
CA ARG A 22 8.96 -0.83 5.53
C ARG A 22 8.33 0.56 5.58
N LEU A 23 7.13 0.67 6.12
CA LEU A 23 6.43 1.94 6.33
C LEU A 23 6.76 2.59 7.69
N SER A 24 7.75 2.03 8.41
CA SER A 24 8.14 2.45 9.76
C SER A 24 6.96 2.50 10.73
N GLN A 25 6.05 1.53 10.63
CA GLN A 25 4.89 1.33 11.49
C GLN A 25 5.02 0.04 12.30
N THR A 26 4.32 -0.04 13.43
CA THR A 26 4.13 -1.32 14.10
C THR A 26 3.10 -2.18 13.33
N PRO A 27 3.15 -3.52 13.43
CA PRO A 27 2.18 -4.39 12.76
C PRO A 27 0.72 -4.11 13.18
N GLN A 28 0.50 -3.70 14.43
CA GLN A 28 -0.81 -3.39 14.98
C GLN A 28 -1.38 -2.09 14.38
N GLU A 29 -0.56 -1.04 14.32
CA GLU A 29 -0.95 0.22 13.67
C GLU A 29 -1.16 0.04 12.18
N TRP A 30 -0.30 -0.75 11.53
CA TRP A 30 -0.47 -1.09 10.13
C TRP A 30 -1.78 -1.83 9.89
N ALA A 31 -2.15 -2.82 10.72
CA ALA A 31 -3.42 -3.53 10.56
C ALA A 31 -4.64 -2.59 10.68
N ALA A 32 -4.60 -1.62 11.59
CA ALA A 32 -5.66 -0.62 11.73
C ALA A 32 -5.71 0.33 10.51
N LYS A 33 -4.55 0.85 10.08
CA LYS A 33 -4.44 1.75 8.93
C LYS A 33 -4.80 1.04 7.63
N ALA A 34 -4.37 -0.21 7.46
CA ALA A 34 -4.65 -0.99 6.27
C ALA A 34 -6.15 -1.18 6.04
N LYS A 35 -6.95 -1.41 7.09
CA LYS A 35 -8.42 -1.49 6.96
C LYS A 35 -9.04 -0.18 6.43
N VAL A 36 -8.51 0.96 6.84
CA VAL A 36 -8.97 2.27 6.37
C VAL A 36 -8.52 2.48 4.92
N LEU A 37 -7.26 2.21 4.63
CA LEU A 37 -6.68 2.35 3.30
C LEU A 37 -7.30 1.36 2.29
N GLU A 38 -7.72 0.17 2.70
CA GLU A 38 -8.45 -0.80 1.86
C GLU A 38 -9.82 -0.26 1.41
N ARG A 39 -10.40 0.70 2.14
CA ARG A 39 -11.61 1.42 1.70
C ARG A 39 -11.29 2.55 0.72
N ASP A 40 -10.07 3.06 0.78
CA ASP A 40 -9.55 4.16 -0.05
C ASP A 40 -8.94 3.65 -1.37
N GLY A 41 -8.74 2.33 -1.52
CA GLY A 41 -8.21 1.70 -2.74
C GLY A 41 -6.91 0.93 -2.55
N LEU A 42 -6.43 0.72 -1.31
CA LEU A 42 -5.28 -0.12 -1.04
C LEU A 42 -5.57 -1.59 -1.46
N PRO A 43 -4.61 -2.29 -2.09
CA PRO A 43 -4.75 -3.70 -2.43
C PRO A 43 -5.03 -4.55 -1.19
N ARG A 44 -6.07 -5.39 -1.27
CA ARG A 44 -6.39 -6.39 -0.24
C ARG A 44 -5.39 -7.54 -0.25
N VAL A 45 -5.40 -8.33 0.82
CA VAL A 45 -4.65 -9.59 0.89
C VAL A 45 -5.18 -10.54 -0.19
N ASP A 46 -4.27 -11.07 -1.00
CA ASP A 46 -4.61 -12.07 -2.00
C ASP A 46 -4.84 -13.42 -1.32
N PRO A 47 -6.01 -14.08 -1.48
CA PRO A 47 -6.33 -15.33 -0.81
C PRO A 47 -5.54 -16.53 -1.32
N LEU A 48 -4.97 -16.47 -2.54
CA LEU A 48 -4.13 -17.52 -3.11
C LEU A 48 -2.68 -17.42 -2.60
N MET A 49 -2.16 -16.20 -2.47
CA MET A 49 -0.78 -15.95 -2.06
C MET A 49 -0.63 -15.71 -0.56
N GLY A 50 -1.73 -15.48 0.16
CA GLY A 50 -1.75 -15.23 1.60
C GLY A 50 -1.04 -13.93 2.01
N GLY A 51 -0.81 -13.02 1.08
CA GLY A 51 -0.05 -11.78 1.29
C GLY A 51 -0.56 -10.63 0.44
N ARG A 52 -0.16 -9.41 0.78
CA ARG A 52 -0.44 -8.23 -0.05
C ARG A 52 0.65 -8.06 -1.09
N PHE A 53 0.25 -7.72 -2.32
CA PHE A 53 1.19 -7.45 -3.39
C PHE A 53 1.91 -6.12 -3.15
N TRP A 54 3.18 -6.19 -2.75
CA TRP A 54 3.97 -5.02 -2.37
C TRP A 54 4.12 -3.97 -3.48
N PRO A 55 4.34 -4.34 -4.76
CA PRO A 55 4.42 -3.34 -5.81
C PRO A 55 3.15 -2.49 -5.93
N ALA A 56 1.96 -3.07 -5.74
CA ALA A 56 0.71 -2.31 -5.76
C ALA A 56 0.53 -1.43 -4.52
N VAL A 57 0.93 -1.90 -3.32
CA VAL A 57 0.96 -1.07 -2.11
C VAL A 57 1.88 0.14 -2.32
N ARG A 58 3.06 -0.06 -2.91
CA ARG A 58 4.00 1.01 -3.24
C ARG A 58 3.42 1.96 -4.29
N ALA A 59 2.78 1.45 -5.35
CA ALA A 59 2.13 2.27 -6.38
C ALA A 59 1.03 3.15 -5.79
N TYR A 60 0.20 2.61 -4.89
CA TYR A 60 -0.84 3.36 -4.16
C TYR A 60 -0.24 4.54 -3.38
N PHE A 61 0.83 4.33 -2.61
CA PHE A 61 1.47 5.43 -1.89
C PHE A 61 2.16 6.43 -2.82
N LEU A 62 2.80 5.97 -3.90
CA LEU A 62 3.38 6.86 -4.90
C LEU A 62 2.31 7.74 -5.55
N ALA A 63 1.15 7.18 -5.91
CA ALA A 63 0.02 7.94 -6.45
C ALA A 63 -0.52 8.95 -5.43
N ARG A 64 -0.70 8.52 -4.18
CA ARG A 64 -1.19 9.38 -3.09
C ARG A 64 -0.28 10.59 -2.80
N TYR A 65 1.03 10.45 -2.99
CA TYR A 65 2.01 11.53 -2.78
C TYR A 65 2.42 12.25 -4.09
N GLY A 66 1.74 11.99 -5.22
CA GLY A 66 2.01 12.65 -6.50
C GLY A 66 3.36 12.28 -7.13
N LEU A 67 3.97 11.16 -6.70
CA LEU A 67 5.25 10.62 -7.17
C LEU A 67 5.08 9.47 -8.17
N ALA A 68 3.84 9.00 -8.39
CA ALA A 68 3.55 8.13 -9.51
C ALA A 68 3.66 8.94 -10.79
N GLY A 69 4.72 8.73 -11.56
CA GLY A 69 4.83 9.28 -12.91
C GLY A 69 3.57 8.89 -13.70
N ALA A 70 2.79 9.90 -14.08
CA ALA A 70 1.78 9.91 -15.14
C ALA A 70 0.59 8.93 -15.11
N GLU A 71 0.44 8.03 -14.13
CA GLU A 71 -0.66 7.04 -14.13
C GLU A 71 -1.43 7.07 -12.82
N ALA A 72 -2.01 8.23 -12.51
CA ALA A 72 -3.03 8.34 -11.48
C ALA A 72 -4.27 7.55 -11.93
N LEU A 73 -4.29 6.25 -11.65
CA LEU A 73 -5.53 5.49 -11.47
C LEU A 73 -6.17 5.98 -10.17
N ALA A 74 -6.71 7.21 -10.25
CA ALA A 74 -7.74 7.67 -9.35
C ALA A 74 -8.90 6.68 -9.45
N PRO A 75 -9.42 6.14 -8.34
CA PRO A 75 -10.77 5.61 -8.36
C PRO A 75 -11.70 6.79 -8.67
N ASP A 76 -12.33 6.67 -9.83
CA ASP A 76 -13.36 7.54 -10.39
C ASP A 76 -14.37 7.98 -9.32
N GLY A 77 -14.56 9.29 -9.21
CA GLY A 77 -15.67 9.91 -8.52
C GLY A 77 -16.12 11.11 -9.35
N PRO A 78 -17.25 11.04 -10.07
CA PRO A 78 -17.80 12.22 -10.72
C PRO A 78 -18.50 13.06 -9.65
N GLU A 79 -17.79 14.02 -9.05
CA GLU A 79 -18.44 15.11 -8.32
C GLU A 79 -18.63 16.29 -9.28
N ASN A 80 -19.67 16.21 -10.10
CA ASN A 80 -20.26 17.36 -10.77
C ASN A 80 -21.30 17.98 -9.82
N LEU A 81 -20.97 19.07 -9.14
CA LEU A 81 -21.91 19.93 -8.41
C LEU A 81 -21.50 21.41 -8.44
N ASP A 82 -21.17 21.95 -9.62
CA ASP A 82 -21.35 23.38 -9.88
C ASP A 82 -22.29 23.53 -11.07
N ALA A 83 -23.56 23.29 -10.75
CA ALA A 83 -24.66 23.98 -11.37
C ALA A 83 -24.62 25.44 -10.88
N LEU A 84 -24.24 26.36 -11.77
CA LEU A 84 -24.74 27.74 -11.74
C LEU A 84 -24.76 28.34 -13.14
#